data_AF-A0ABD4S7Q2-F1
#
_entry.id   AF-A0ABD4S7Q2-F1
#
_cell.length_a   1.000
_cell.length_b   1.000
_cell.length_c   1.000
_cell.angle_alpha   90.00
_cell.angle_beta   90.00
_cell.angle_gamma   90.00
#
_symmetry.space_group_name_H-M   'P 1'
#
loop_
_entity.id
_entity.type
_entity.pdbx_description
1 polymer ?
#
loop_
_entity_poly.entity_id
_entity_poly.type
_entity_poly.pdbx_seq_one_letter_code
_entity_poly.pdbx_strand_id
1 'polypeptide(L)' 'MLTIEEFIKLPDEEKGDAYKELSPHDMFLWRTQYSPIGFEVIGHEEISEEDRIKNKKKFREHLKKIGVIED' A
#
# COMPACT_ATOMS: atom_id res chain seq x y z
N MET A 1 -1.27 -13.15 22.75
CA MET A 1 -1.81 -12.73 21.44
C MET A 1 -2.02 -11.24 21.54
N LEU A 2 -1.26 -10.50 20.74
CA LEU A 2 -1.29 -9.04 20.70
C LEU A 2 -2.58 -8.58 20.02
N THR A 3 -3.24 -7.55 20.56
CA THR A 3 -4.40 -6.95 19.89
C THR A 3 -3.94 -5.96 18.81
N ILE A 4 -4.82 -5.66 17.86
CA ILE A 4 -4.51 -4.67 16.82
C ILE A 4 -4.21 -3.28 17.41
N GLU A 5 -4.95 -2.86 18.44
CA GLU A 5 -4.76 -1.56 19.11
C GLU A 5 -3.40 -1.42 19.79
N GLU A 6 -2.90 -2.51 20.38
CA GLU A 6 -1.56 -2.54 20.98
C GLU A 6 -0.48 -2.54 19.89
N PHE A 7 -0.69 -3.30 18.82
CA PHE A 7 0.24 -3.39 17.69
C PHE A 7 0.47 -2.05 16.98
N ILE A 8 -0.58 -1.26 16.77
CA ILE A 8 -0.48 0.04 16.07
C ILE A 8 0.38 1.05 16.83
N LYS A 9 0.39 0.95 18.16
CA LYS A 9 1.14 1.85 19.04
C LYS A 9 2.63 1.52 19.09
N LEU A 10 3.05 0.40 18.52
CA LEU A 10 4.46 0.02 18.45
C LEU A 10 5.24 0.94 17.49
N PRO A 11 6.54 1.15 17.72
CA PRO A 11 7.45 1.68 16.71
C PRO A 11 7.49 0.80 15.46
N ASP A 12 7.67 1.41 14.28
CA ASP A 12 7.68 0.66 13.01
C ASP A 12 8.80 -0.39 12.93
N GLU A 13 9.94 -0.13 13.59
CA GLU A 13 11.06 -1.08 13.71
C GLU A 13 10.67 -2.36 14.47
N GLU A 14 9.72 -2.27 15.41
CA GLU A 14 9.27 -3.39 16.24
C GLU A 14 8.07 -4.14 15.63
N LYS A 15 7.29 -3.48 14.76
CA LYS A 15 6.11 -4.07 14.11
C LYS A 15 6.45 -5.31 13.26
N GLY A 16 7.65 -5.37 12.69
CA GLY A 16 8.08 -6.50 11.87
C GLY A 16 8.06 -7.84 12.61
N ASP A 17 8.57 -7.85 13.85
CA ASP A 17 8.58 -9.04 14.71
C ASP A 17 7.24 -9.24 15.42
N ALA A 18 6.64 -8.17 15.94
CA ALA A 18 5.36 -8.22 16.64
C ALA A 18 4.18 -8.68 15.77
N TYR A 19 4.29 -8.57 14.44
CA TYR A 19 3.25 -9.00 13.51
C TYR A 19 2.89 -10.48 13.65
N LYS A 20 3.86 -11.33 14.03
CA LYS A 20 3.66 -12.78 14.20
C LYS A 20 2.83 -13.12 15.45
N GLU A 21 2.70 -12.17 16.37
CA GLU A 21 1.96 -12.33 17.63
C GLU A 21 0.49 -11.90 17.53
N LEU A 22 0.08 -11.35 16.37
CA LEU A 22 -1.30 -11.03 16.05
C LEU A 22 -2.14 -12.27 15.79
N SER A 23 -3.44 -12.18 16.06
CA SER A 23 -4.39 -13.18 15.60
C SER A 23 -4.49 -13.18 14.07
N PRO A 24 -4.86 -14.30 13.41
CA PRO A 24 -5.10 -14.30 11.96
C PRO A 24 -6.13 -13.26 11.50
N HIS A 25 -7.14 -12.96 12.33
CA HIS A 25 -8.13 -11.93 12.08
C HIS A 25 -7.49 -10.53 12.09
N ASP A 26 -6.65 -10.23 13.07
CA ASP A 26 -6.02 -8.90 13.19
C ASP A 26 -4.91 -8.70 12.15
N MET A 27 -4.22 -9.77 11.76
CA MET A 27 -3.33 -9.78 10.60
C MET A 27 -4.08 -9.41 9.31
N PHE A 28 -5.32 -9.90 9.14
CA PHE A 28 -6.17 -9.56 8.01
C PHE A 28 -6.59 -8.08 8.07
N LEU A 29 -7.04 -7.58 9.22
CA LEU A 29 -7.41 -6.18 9.40
C LEU A 29 -6.24 -5.22 9.12
N TRP A 30 -5.04 -5.53 9.62
CA TRP A 30 -3.82 -4.74 9.34
C TRP A 30 -3.53 -4.64 7.85
N ARG A 31 -3.73 -5.72 7.09
CA ARG A 31 -3.48 -5.74 5.63
C ARG A 31 -4.54 -5.04 4.80
N THR A 32 -5.78 -4.96 5.29
CA THR A 32 -6.94 -4.63 4.43
C THR A 32 -7.69 -3.38 4.82
N GLN A 33 -7.73 -3.00 6.10
CA GLN A 33 -8.71 -2.03 6.58
C GLN A 33 -8.23 -1.07 7.66
N TYR A 34 -7.04 -1.25 8.25
CA TYR A 34 -6.62 -0.36 9.33
C TYR A 34 -5.94 0.91 8.79
N SER A 35 -6.71 2.00 8.80
CA SER A 35 -6.23 3.36 8.54
C SER A 35 -5.31 3.85 9.67
N PRO A 36 -4.24 4.61 9.37
CA PRO A 36 -3.88 5.02 8.03
C PRO A 36 -3.15 3.88 7.34
N ILE A 37 -3.59 3.61 6.10
CA ILE A 37 -2.69 3.22 5.01
C ILE A 37 -1.36 3.90 5.34
N GLY A 38 -0.26 3.15 5.53
CA GLY A 38 1.04 3.69 5.97
C GLY A 38 1.68 4.72 5.00
N PHE A 39 0.87 5.30 4.14
CA PHE A 39 1.14 6.35 3.19
C PHE A 39 0.22 7.52 3.52
N GLU A 40 0.82 8.61 3.97
CA GLU A 40 0.17 9.91 4.00
C GLU A 40 0.40 10.59 2.64
N VAL A 41 -0.67 11.15 2.05
CA VAL A 41 -0.51 12.00 0.86
C VAL A 41 0.01 13.36 1.31
N ILE A 42 1.33 13.56 1.19
CA ILE A 42 2.01 14.79 1.62
C ILE A 42 1.88 15.97 0.63
N GLY A 43 1.28 15.74 -0.55
CA GLY A 43 1.12 16.77 -1.57
C GLY A 43 0.60 16.25 -2.90
N HIS A 44 0.24 17.18 -3.77
CA HIS A 44 -0.15 16.93 -5.16
C HIS A 44 0.70 17.84 -6.07
N GLU A 45 1.13 17.32 -7.21
CA GLU A 45 1.82 18.08 -8.26
C GLU A 45 0.94 18.09 -9.50
N GLU A 46 0.73 19.27 -10.10
CA GLU A 46 0.08 19.37 -11.40
C GLU A 46 1.03 18.86 -12.48
N ILE A 47 0.59 17.85 -13.23
CA ILE A 47 1.32 17.33 -14.38
C ILE A 47 0.77 17.91 -15.67
N SER A 48 1.66 18.15 -16.64
CA SER A 48 1.24 18.58 -17.98
C SER A 48 0.38 17.49 -18.66
N GLU A 49 -0.47 17.90 -19.60
CA GLU A 49 -1.27 16.94 -20.37
C GLU A 49 -0.39 15.96 -21.15
N GLU A 50 0.74 16.43 -21.69
CA GLU A 50 1.71 15.60 -22.39
C GLU A 50 2.32 14.53 -21.48
N ASP A 51 2.74 14.90 -20.27
CA ASP A 51 3.28 13.96 -19.28
C ASP A 51 2.21 12.98 -18.80
N ARG A 52 0.96 13.44 -18.67
CA ARG A 52 -0.18 12.58 -18.32
C ARG A 52 -0.38 11.49 -19.38
N ILE A 53 -0.39 11.85 -20.66
CA ILE A 53 -0.53 10.90 -21.77
C ILE A 53 0.65 9.93 -21.80
N LYS A 54 1.87 10.44 -21.65
CA LYS A 54 3.10 9.65 -21.64
C LYS A 54 3.12 8.64 -20.49
N ASN A 55 2.78 9.05 -19.27
CA ASN A 55 2.74 8.19 -18.10
C ASN A 55 1.65 7.12 -18.23
N LYS A 56 0.47 7.50 -18.74
CA LYS A 56 -0.61 6.55 -19.03
C LYS A 56 -0.19 5.49 -20.05
N LYS A 57 0.51 5.88 -21.11
CA LYS A 57 1.05 4.94 -22.12
C LYS A 57 2.06 3.98 -21.50
N LYS A 58 3.05 4.49 -20.76
CA LYS A 58 4.07 3.67 -20.07
C LYS A 58 3.45 2.66 -19.11
N PHE A 59 2.45 3.10 -18.33
CA PHE A 59 1.76 2.22 -17.39
C PHE A 59 1.02 1.10 -18.12
N ARG A 60 0.30 1.42 -19.21
CA ARG A 60 -0.38 0.40 -20.04
C ARG A 60 0.61 -0.58 -20.67
N GLU A 61 1.73 -0.10 -21.22
CA GLU A 61 2.78 -0.96 -21.77
C GLU A 61 3.38 -1.89 -20.70
N HIS A 62 3.57 -1.40 -19.48
CA HIS A 62 4.00 -2.23 -18.36
C HIS A 62 2.97 -3.31 -18.03
N LEU A 63 1.68 -2.95 -17.91
CA LEU A 63 0.60 -3.91 -17.65
C LEU A 63 0.47 -4.97 -18.73
N LYS A 64 0.65 -4.60 -20.02
CA LYS A 64 0.72 -5.55 -21.14
C LYS A 64 1.91 -6.50 -20.98
N LYS A 65 3.09 -5.96 -20.68
CA LYS A 65 4.32 -6.75 -20.48
C LYS A 65 4.18 -7.79 -19.36
N ILE A 66 3.45 -7.47 -18.29
CA ILE A 66 3.22 -8.40 -17.17
C ILE A 66 1.95 -9.27 -17.35
N GLY A 67 1.26 -9.17 -18.49
CA GLY A 67 0.12 -10.02 -18.84
C GLY A 67 -1.18 -9.70 -18.09
N VAL A 68 -1.32 -8.49 -17.54
CA VAL A 68 -2.54 -8.07 -16.82
C VAL A 68 -3.62 -7.58 -17.78
N ILE A 69 -3.23 -7.06 -18.96
CA ILE A 69 -4.16 -6.59 -20.00
C ILE A 69 -3.68 -7.03 -21.39
N GLU A 70 -4.64 -7.33 -22.26
CA GLU A 70 -4.43 -7.66 -23.68
C GLU A 70 -4.42 -6.38 -24.55
N ASP A 71 -4.19 -6.56 -25.86
CA ASP A 71 -3.91 -5.46 -26.79
C ASP A 71 -5.06 -4.48 -27.02
#